data_AF-A0A1I2GL94-F1
#
_entry.id   AF-A0A1I2GL94-F1
#
_cell.length_a   1.000
_cell.length_b   1.000
_cell.length_c   1.000
_cell.angle_alpha   90.00
_cell.angle_beta   90.00
_cell.angle_gamma   90.00
#
_symmetry.space_group_name_H-M   'P 1'
#
loop_
_entity.id
_entity.type
_entity.pdbx_description
1 polymer ?
#
loop_
_entity_poly.entity_id
_entity_poly.type
_entity_poly.pdbx_seq_one_letter_code
_entity_poly.pdbx_strand_id
1 'polypeptide(L)'
;MKKNIPALLILIGLVSTAQMCGKKDDVNPEFGQSSCGVKNPAKDLPWLKDIITKANEDKATMAHQGNYMGSIYLESLRDEPVFLVKMMMGSGGLAGYFFRCDGQRVYPTAEEITTVVAGYQNKKVVYANLP
;
A
#
# COMPACT_ATOMS: atom_id res chain seq x y z
N MET A 1 2.76 -65.50 43.25
CA MET A 1 3.77 -66.23 42.46
C MET A 1 4.62 -65.22 41.69
N LYS A 2 5.92 -65.18 41.98
CA LYS A 2 6.92 -64.34 41.29
C LYS A 2 7.24 -64.96 39.93
N LYS A 3 7.23 -64.17 38.86
CA LYS A 3 7.97 -64.45 37.63
C LYS A 3 8.68 -63.17 37.19
N ASN A 4 10.00 -63.28 37.13
CA ASN A 4 10.97 -62.28 36.71
C ASN A 4 11.17 -62.33 35.17
N ILE A 5 11.92 -61.32 34.67
CA ILE A 5 12.77 -61.30 33.44
C ILE A 5 12.12 -60.62 32.20
N PRO A 6 12.84 -59.79 31.41
CA PRO A 6 13.93 -58.86 31.71
C PRO A 6 13.70 -57.43 31.13
N ALA A 7 14.52 -56.48 31.61
CA ALA A 7 14.67 -55.15 31.04
C ALA A 7 15.23 -55.20 29.61
N LEU A 8 14.50 -54.60 28.66
CA LEU A 8 15.03 -54.24 27.35
C LEU A 8 15.27 -52.74 27.32
N LEU A 9 16.52 -52.37 27.53
CA LEU A 9 17.06 -51.01 27.34
C LEU A 9 16.99 -50.66 25.86
N ILE A 10 16.01 -49.85 25.46
CA ILE A 10 16.02 -49.16 24.18
C ILE A 10 16.46 -47.72 24.45
N LEU A 11 17.76 -47.47 24.23
CA LEU A 11 18.28 -46.11 24.02
C LEU A 11 17.67 -45.58 22.71
N ILE A 12 16.67 -44.71 22.81
CA ILE A 12 16.34 -43.78 21.72
C ILE A 12 16.94 -42.44 22.11
N GLY A 13 17.98 -42.07 21.36
CA GLY A 13 18.74 -40.85 21.54
C GLY A 13 17.84 -39.62 21.50
N LEU A 14 18.18 -38.65 22.36
CA LEU A 14 17.76 -37.26 22.25
C LEU A 14 18.17 -36.72 20.88
N VAL A 15 17.28 -36.83 19.89
CA VAL A 15 17.34 -35.96 18.73
C VAL A 15 16.72 -34.64 19.17
N SER A 16 17.60 -33.72 19.57
CA SER A 16 17.28 -32.33 19.81
C SER A 16 16.78 -31.72 18.51
N THR A 17 15.47 -31.74 18.25
CA THR A 17 14.88 -30.84 17.26
C THR A 17 14.82 -29.45 17.89
N ALA A 18 15.97 -28.78 17.91
CA ALA A 18 16.03 -27.33 17.92
C ALA A 18 15.56 -26.85 16.54
N GLN A 19 14.26 -27.00 16.25
CA GLN A 19 13.62 -26.23 15.20
C GLN A 19 13.31 -24.88 15.81
N MET A 20 14.36 -24.04 15.72
CA MET A 20 14.31 -22.60 15.54
C MET A 20 12.93 -22.01 15.83
N CYS A 21 12.83 -21.27 16.94
CA CYS A 21 11.95 -20.13 16.99
C CYS A 21 12.16 -19.36 15.68
N GLY A 22 11.25 -19.53 14.72
CA GLY A 22 11.09 -18.58 13.66
C GLY A 22 10.93 -17.26 14.38
N LYS A 23 11.94 -16.41 14.27
CA LYS A 23 11.76 -14.99 14.56
C LYS A 23 10.46 -14.66 13.85
N LYS A 24 9.47 -14.19 14.60
CA LYS A 24 8.50 -13.29 14.00
C LYS A 24 9.36 -12.12 13.60
N ASP A 25 9.91 -12.20 12.40
CA ASP A 25 10.25 -11.02 11.66
C ASP A 25 8.93 -10.27 11.67
N ASP A 26 8.87 -9.26 12.52
CA ASP A 26 7.86 -8.24 12.46
C ASP A 26 7.89 -7.81 10.99
N VAL A 27 6.91 -8.28 10.21
CA VAL A 27 6.65 -7.76 8.88
C VAL A 27 6.18 -6.34 9.14
N ASN A 28 7.16 -5.46 9.30
CA ASN A 28 7.04 -4.04 9.05
C ASN A 28 6.48 -3.96 7.62
N PRO A 29 5.22 -3.51 7.44
CA PRO A 29 4.61 -3.52 6.13
C PRO A 29 5.52 -2.75 5.19
N GLU A 30 5.99 -3.45 4.15
CA GLU A 30 7.02 -2.98 3.24
C GLU A 30 6.72 -1.58 2.70
N PHE A 31 7.27 -0.57 3.36
CA PHE A 31 7.51 0.76 2.80
C PHE A 31 8.76 0.73 1.88
N GLY A 32 8.98 -0.40 1.21
CA GLY A 32 10.21 -0.75 0.50
C GLY A 32 10.02 -1.23 -0.94
N GLN A 33 8.80 -1.45 -1.42
CA GLN A 33 8.58 -1.62 -2.85
C GLN A 33 8.66 -0.25 -3.52
N SER A 34 9.76 0.00 -4.24
CA SER A 34 9.95 1.17 -5.10
C SER A 34 8.86 1.20 -6.17
N SER A 35 7.73 1.79 -5.84
CA SER A 35 6.64 1.99 -6.79
C SER A 35 7.14 2.98 -7.82
N CYS A 36 6.97 2.66 -9.11
CA CYS A 36 7.47 3.50 -10.20
C CYS A 36 9.01 3.62 -10.28
N GLY A 37 9.77 2.68 -9.70
CA GLY A 37 11.23 2.70 -9.72
C GLY A 37 11.86 3.82 -8.88
N VAL A 38 11.08 4.49 -8.04
CA VAL A 38 11.53 5.56 -7.14
C VAL A 38 11.27 5.19 -5.68
N LYS A 39 12.06 5.77 -4.76
CA LYS A 39 11.96 5.47 -3.33
C LYS A 39 10.75 6.15 -2.68
N ASN A 40 10.47 7.40 -3.07
CA ASN A 40 9.34 8.16 -2.56
C ASN A 40 8.60 8.85 -3.71
N PRO A 41 7.57 8.22 -4.30
CA PRO A 41 6.84 8.79 -5.42
C PRO A 41 6.31 10.21 -5.18
N ALA A 42 5.87 10.54 -3.96
CA ALA A 42 5.37 11.86 -3.61
C ALA A 42 6.43 12.98 -3.71
N LYS A 43 7.72 12.62 -3.59
CA LYS A 43 8.86 13.54 -3.70
C LYS A 43 9.58 13.44 -5.03
N ASP A 44 9.65 12.23 -5.58
CA ASP A 44 10.56 11.87 -6.67
C ASP A 44 9.88 11.84 -8.04
N LEU A 45 8.54 11.72 -8.12
CA LEU A 45 7.80 11.89 -9.37
C LEU A 45 7.43 13.38 -9.56
N PRO A 46 7.96 14.09 -10.58
CA PRO A 46 7.75 15.52 -10.72
C PRO A 46 6.28 15.94 -10.83
N TRP A 47 5.47 15.20 -11.60
CA TRP A 47 4.05 15.50 -11.80
C TRP A 47 3.26 15.33 -10.49
N LEU A 48 3.59 14.33 -9.69
CA LEU A 48 2.91 14.05 -8.44
C LEU A 48 3.29 15.08 -7.37
N LYS A 49 4.57 15.44 -7.31
CA LYS A 49 5.07 16.51 -6.45
C LYS A 49 4.39 17.85 -6.75
N ASP A 50 4.14 18.17 -8.02
CA ASP A 50 3.41 19.38 -8.43
C ASP A 50 1.97 19.38 -7.88
N ILE A 51 1.22 18.29 -8.06
CA ILE A 51 -0.14 18.15 -7.51
C ILE A 51 -0.15 18.29 -5.99
N ILE A 52 0.80 17.65 -5.30
CA ILE A 52 0.92 17.74 -3.83
C ILE A 52 1.29 19.16 -3.37
N THR A 53 2.13 19.87 -4.13
CA THR A 53 2.49 21.26 -3.84
C THR A 53 1.24 22.14 -3.92
N LYS A 54 0.47 22.03 -5.00
CA LYS A 54 -0.81 22.74 -5.14
C LYS A 54 -1.80 22.37 -4.04
N ALA A 55 -1.87 21.10 -3.67
CA ALA A 55 -2.72 20.63 -2.57
C ALA A 55 -2.33 21.21 -1.21
N ASN A 56 -1.03 21.39 -0.95
CA ASN A 56 -0.54 22.04 0.28
C ASN A 56 -0.82 23.55 0.26
N GLU A 57 -0.58 24.23 -0.86
CA GLU A 57 -0.90 25.64 -1.03
C GLU A 57 -2.40 25.89 -0.82
N ASP A 58 -3.23 25.08 -1.46
CA ASP A 58 -4.68 25.19 -1.36
C ASP A 58 -5.16 24.94 0.08
N LYS A 59 -4.52 24.02 0.81
CA LYS A 59 -4.85 23.75 2.22
C LYS A 59 -4.50 24.95 3.10
N ALA A 60 -3.37 25.59 2.82
CA ALA A 60 -2.84 26.68 3.63
C ALA A 60 -3.56 28.01 3.36
N THR A 61 -3.90 28.29 2.09
CA THR A 61 -4.31 29.63 1.66
C THR A 61 -5.52 29.66 0.74
N MET A 62 -6.10 28.50 0.37
CA MET A 62 -7.16 28.40 -0.64
C MET A 62 -6.75 28.99 -2.00
N ALA A 63 -5.45 29.00 -2.33
CA ALA A 63 -4.91 29.55 -3.57
C ALA A 63 -5.54 28.93 -4.84
N HIS A 64 -6.05 27.70 -4.74
CA HIS A 64 -6.69 26.98 -5.84
C HIS A 64 -8.18 26.73 -5.56
N GLN A 65 -8.79 27.55 -4.70
CA GLN A 65 -10.23 27.54 -4.39
C GLN A 65 -10.74 26.20 -3.84
N GLY A 66 -9.88 25.43 -3.17
CA GLY A 66 -10.23 24.11 -2.64
C GLY A 66 -10.18 22.98 -3.68
N ASN A 67 -9.78 23.26 -4.93
CA ASN A 67 -9.75 22.26 -6.00
C ASN A 67 -8.75 21.13 -5.78
N TYR A 68 -7.76 21.30 -4.90
CA TYR A 68 -6.77 20.28 -4.59
C TYR A 68 -6.98 19.68 -3.18
N MET A 69 -8.17 19.85 -2.59
CA MET A 69 -8.58 19.15 -1.38
C MET A 69 -8.96 17.70 -1.70
N GLY A 70 -8.37 16.73 -1.00
CA GLY A 70 -8.63 15.30 -1.19
C GLY A 70 -7.51 14.37 -0.72
N SER A 71 -7.30 13.31 -1.49
CA SER A 71 -6.29 12.28 -1.21
C SER A 71 -5.74 11.68 -2.50
N ILE A 72 -4.54 11.12 -2.39
CA ILE A 72 -3.87 10.36 -3.44
C ILE A 72 -3.51 8.99 -2.89
N TYR A 73 -3.87 7.95 -3.64
CA TYR A 73 -3.63 6.56 -3.29
C TYR A 73 -2.76 5.91 -4.36
N LEU A 74 -1.88 5.00 -3.93
CA LEU A 74 -1.22 4.08 -4.84
C LEU A 74 -2.04 2.79 -4.90
N GLU A 75 -2.45 2.42 -6.10
CA GLU A 75 -3.29 1.28 -6.41
C GLU A 75 -2.64 0.42 -7.50
N SER A 76 -3.23 -0.74 -7.76
CA SER A 76 -2.89 -1.57 -8.92
C SER A 76 -4.06 -1.61 -9.90
N LEU A 77 -3.77 -1.43 -11.19
CA LEU A 77 -4.72 -1.57 -12.28
C LEU A 77 -4.06 -2.35 -13.41
N ARG A 78 -4.64 -3.50 -13.78
CA ARG A 78 -4.05 -4.43 -14.77
C ARG A 78 -2.61 -4.81 -14.40
N ASP A 79 -2.39 -5.12 -13.12
CA ASP A 79 -1.09 -5.46 -12.54
C ASP A 79 0.00 -4.37 -12.64
N GLU A 80 -0.36 -3.16 -13.04
CA GLU A 80 0.53 -1.99 -13.09
C GLU A 80 0.23 -1.02 -11.93
N PRO A 81 1.26 -0.39 -11.34
CA PRO A 81 1.06 0.65 -10.34
C PRO A 81 0.42 1.89 -10.96
N VAL A 82 -0.67 2.36 -10.35
CA VAL A 82 -1.36 3.60 -10.72
C VAL A 82 -1.65 4.45 -9.50
N PHE A 83 -1.71 5.76 -9.69
CA PHE A 83 -2.14 6.70 -8.66
C PHE A 83 -3.59 7.08 -8.88
N LEU A 84 -4.44 6.82 -7.88
CA LEU A 84 -5.78 7.38 -7.81
C LEU A 84 -5.70 8.75 -7.12
N VAL A 85 -5.81 9.81 -7.90
CA VAL A 85 -5.96 11.18 -7.42
C VAL A 85 -7.44 11.45 -7.22
N LYS A 86 -7.88 11.52 -5.96
CA LYS A 86 -9.25 11.79 -5.56
C LYS A 86 -9.32 13.16 -4.88
N MET A 87 -9.60 14.21 -5.66
CA MET A 87 -9.63 15.60 -5.18
C MET A 87 -10.82 16.36 -5.76
N MET A 88 -11.13 17.55 -5.22
CA MET A 88 -12.30 18.33 -5.62
C MET A 88 -12.31 18.72 -7.12
N MET A 89 -11.17 19.20 -7.63
CA MET A 89 -10.90 19.56 -9.02
C MET A 89 -12.04 20.26 -9.76
N GLY A 90 -12.68 21.24 -9.12
CA GLY A 90 -13.72 22.08 -9.71
C GLY A 90 -15.06 21.38 -9.95
N SER A 91 -15.21 20.12 -9.50
CA SER A 91 -16.40 19.30 -9.78
C SER A 91 -17.54 19.50 -8.78
N GLY A 92 -17.33 20.28 -7.71
CA GLY A 92 -18.30 20.42 -6.60
C GLY A 92 -18.36 19.21 -5.66
N GLY A 93 -17.49 18.22 -5.84
CA GLY A 93 -17.31 17.04 -4.99
C GLY A 93 -15.97 16.37 -5.27
N LEU A 94 -15.69 15.19 -4.70
CA LEU A 94 -14.44 14.49 -4.99
C LEU A 94 -14.49 13.79 -6.35
N ALA A 95 -13.64 14.20 -7.28
CA ALA A 95 -13.44 13.55 -8.57
C ALA A 95 -12.18 12.67 -8.54
N GLY A 96 -12.30 11.47 -9.13
CA GLY A 96 -11.25 10.45 -9.17
C GLY A 96 -10.58 10.34 -10.55
N TYR A 97 -9.26 10.41 -10.58
CA TYR A 97 -8.46 10.34 -11.80
C TYR A 97 -7.31 9.35 -11.58
N PHE A 98 -7.01 8.56 -12.61
CA PHE A 98 -5.98 7.54 -12.55
C PHE A 98 -4.78 7.94 -13.40
N PHE A 99 -3.58 7.82 -12.84
CA PHE A 99 -2.33 8.16 -13.51
C PHE A 99 -1.31 7.03 -13.39
N ARG A 100 -0.59 6.75 -14.47
CA ARG A 100 0.59 5.88 -14.43
C ARG A 100 1.77 6.59 -13.79
N CYS A 101 2.84 5.85 -13.55
CA CYS A 101 4.11 6.36 -13.03
C CYS A 101 4.68 7.56 -13.81
N ASP A 102 4.51 7.56 -15.14
CA ASP A 102 4.96 8.63 -16.03
C ASP A 102 4.03 9.85 -16.06
N GLY A 103 2.91 9.81 -15.31
CA GLY A 103 1.92 10.87 -15.27
C GLY A 103 0.88 10.82 -16.39
N GLN A 104 0.90 9.80 -17.26
CA GLN A 104 -0.16 9.63 -18.26
C GLN A 104 -1.47 9.21 -17.59
N ARG A 105 -2.55 9.88 -17.99
CA ARG A 105 -3.90 9.56 -17.53
C ARG A 105 -4.36 8.25 -18.14
N VAL A 106 -4.94 7.38 -17.31
CA VAL A 106 -5.61 6.15 -17.74
C VAL A 106 -7.10 6.22 -17.44
N TYR A 107 -7.88 5.49 -18.24
CA TYR A 107 -9.33 5.44 -18.17
C TYR A 107 -9.76 4.00 -17.91
N PRO A 108 -9.96 3.60 -16.65
CA PRO A 108 -10.43 2.26 -16.34
C PRO A 108 -11.90 2.10 -16.74
N THR A 109 -12.32 0.86 -17.00
CA THR A 109 -13.73 0.52 -17.19
C THR A 109 -14.51 0.67 -15.88
N ALA A 110 -15.84 0.68 -15.94
CA ALA A 110 -16.68 0.73 -14.74
C ALA A 110 -16.42 -0.45 -13.77
N GLU A 111 -16.13 -1.63 -14.31
CA GLU A 111 -15.79 -2.83 -13.54
C GLU A 111 -14.43 -2.71 -12.85
N GLU A 112 -13.43 -2.17 -13.56
CA GLU A 112 -12.10 -1.89 -12.99
C GLU A 112 -12.17 -0.85 -11.87
N ILE A 113 -12.95 0.23 -12.06
CA ILE A 113 -13.19 1.23 -11.01
C ILE A 113 -13.84 0.55 -9.80
N THR A 114 -14.85 -0.28 -10.02
CA THR A 114 -15.55 -0.97 -8.93
C THR A 114 -14.60 -1.89 -8.16
N THR A 115 -13.69 -2.57 -8.84
CA THR A 115 -12.68 -3.45 -8.22
C THR A 115 -11.69 -2.65 -7.37
N VAL A 116 -11.14 -1.55 -7.91
CA VAL A 116 -10.22 -0.68 -7.16
C VAL A 116 -10.94 -0.01 -5.97
N VAL A 117 -12.20 0.40 -6.16
CA VAL A 117 -13.01 1.01 -5.09
C VAL A 117 -13.44 -0.01 -4.03
N ALA A 118 -13.80 -1.23 -4.41
CA ALA A 118 -14.11 -2.31 -3.47
C ALA A 118 -12.88 -2.71 -2.64
N GLY A 119 -11.68 -2.58 -3.20
CA GLY A 119 -10.40 -2.78 -2.52
C GLY A 119 -10.00 -1.71 -1.49
N TYR A 120 -10.88 -0.74 -1.19
CA TYR A 120 -10.61 0.41 -0.30
C TYR A 120 -10.02 0.06 1.08
N GLN A 121 -10.12 -1.19 1.53
CA GLN A 121 -9.56 -1.65 2.81
C GLN A 121 -8.02 -1.75 2.83
N ASN A 122 -7.33 -1.69 1.68
CA ASN A 122 -5.87 -1.92 1.55
C ASN A 122 -5.04 -0.69 1.12
N LYS A 123 -5.60 0.51 1.28
CA LYS A 123 -5.05 1.73 0.67
C LYS A 123 -3.66 2.10 1.13
N LYS A 124 -2.70 2.10 0.20
CA LYS A 124 -1.41 2.78 0.36
C LYS A 124 -1.60 4.28 0.13
N VAL A 125 -1.95 5.01 1.19
CA VAL A 125 -2.10 6.47 1.13
C VAL A 125 -0.75 7.10 0.81
N VAL A 126 -0.72 7.85 -0.29
CA VAL A 126 0.47 8.60 -0.72
C VAL A 126 0.41 10.03 -0.16
N TYR A 127 -0.79 10.62 -0.13
CA TYR A 127 -1.03 11.97 0.38
C TYR A 127 -2.49 12.16 0.75
N ALA A 128 -2.78 12.97 1.76
CA ALA A 128 -4.12 13.46 2.07
C ALA A 128 -4.05 14.83 2.77
N ASN A 129 -5.00 15.71 2.46
CA ASN A 129 -5.12 17.02 3.12
C ASN A 129 -6.51 17.33 3.68
N LEU A 130 -7.46 16.40 3.54
CA LEU A 130 -8.72 16.41 4.28
C LEU A 130 -8.55 15.73 5.66
N PRO A 131 -9.24 16.22 6.71
CA PRO A 131 -9.27 15.61 8.04
C PRO A 131 -9.97 14.24 8.06
#